data_AF-A0A7Y5MRZ4-F1
#
_entry.id   AF-A0A7Y5MRZ4-F1
#
_cell.length_a   1.000
_cell.length_b   1.000
_cell.length_c   1.000
_cell.angle_alpha   90.00
_cell.angle_beta   90.00
_cell.angle_gamma   90.00
#
_symmetry.space_group_name_H-M   'P 1'
#
loop_
_entity.id
_entity.type
_entity.pdbx_description
1 polymer ?
#
loop_
_entity_poly.entity_id
_entity_poly.type
_entity_poly.pdbx_seq_one_letter_code
_entity_poly.pdbx_strand_id
1 'polypeptide(L)'
;MKHIYILLIAFIHYLPIAAQTVFPSAADQPVWHLTEGNPFGNPGQLAVFVLPDEVSLCGKTWGVAQHSYTLANGQSSAPSTIGYYRQVDQRIFFRQTSDCNDREYLMYDFSLETGDSVWVGIPGLNFYTDSVLVRVLNTSTFCSNGVERKTLWLAGYVPDLSGFFPPIEVSLQWLEGIGEIGIFSQHPFYSGTCFLDNNCEGGYRIKCMQTLFG
;
A
#
# COMPACT_ATOMS: atom_id res chain seq x y z
N MET A 1 0.91 66.80 -4.53
CA MET A 1 0.12 65.68 -5.10
C MET A 1 0.90 64.40 -4.83
N LYS A 2 0.87 63.90 -3.59
CA LYS A 2 0.09 62.74 -3.10
C LYS A 2 0.30 61.46 -3.94
N HIS A 3 1.18 60.65 -3.36
CA HIS A 3 1.59 59.29 -3.66
C HIS A 3 0.43 58.33 -3.92
N ILE A 4 0.41 57.68 -5.09
CA ILE A 4 -0.23 56.37 -5.29
C ILE A 4 0.56 55.64 -6.38
N TYR A 5 1.58 54.88 -6.02
CA TYR A 5 2.14 53.86 -6.90
C TYR A 5 2.60 52.67 -6.06
N ILE A 6 2.12 51.50 -6.48
CA ILE A 6 2.61 50.15 -6.16
C ILE A 6 2.17 49.62 -4.78
N LEU A 7 0.96 49.06 -4.74
CA LEU A 7 0.64 48.01 -3.77
C LEU A 7 -0.33 47.01 -4.43
N LEU A 8 0.19 46.22 -5.35
CA LEU A 8 -0.58 45.17 -6.03
C LEU A 8 0.30 44.01 -6.49
N ILE A 9 1.28 43.59 -5.68
CA ILE A 9 1.99 42.32 -5.85
C ILE A 9 2.33 41.75 -4.46
N ALA A 10 1.36 41.13 -3.80
CA ALA A 10 1.62 40.30 -2.61
C ALA A 10 0.50 39.25 -2.38
N PHE A 11 -0.16 38.78 -3.44
CA PHE A 11 -1.22 37.77 -3.36
C PHE A 11 -1.02 36.61 -4.35
N ILE A 12 0.24 36.28 -4.62
CA ILE A 12 0.62 35.06 -5.31
C ILE A 12 1.51 34.31 -4.32
N HIS A 13 1.34 32.98 -4.22
CA HIS A 13 2.14 32.00 -3.45
C HIS A 13 1.60 31.47 -2.11
N TYR A 14 0.29 31.56 -1.85
CA TYR A 14 -0.37 30.56 -0.99
C TYR A 14 -1.44 29.83 -1.79
N LEU A 15 -1.06 29.31 -2.96
CA LEU A 15 -1.74 28.11 -3.43
C LEU A 15 -1.33 27.03 -2.41
N PRO A 16 -2.27 26.36 -1.73
CA PRO A 16 -1.92 25.18 -0.98
C PRO A 16 -1.25 24.27 -2.01
N ILE A 17 0.05 24.04 -1.85
CA ILE A 17 0.70 22.89 -2.44
C ILE A 17 -0.13 21.75 -1.86
N ALA A 18 -1.02 21.17 -2.69
CA ALA A 18 -1.80 20.04 -2.26
C ALA A 18 -0.78 19.03 -1.73
N ALA A 19 -0.85 18.75 -0.43
CA ALA A 19 0.07 17.81 0.19
C ALA A 19 -0.10 16.51 -0.62
N GLN A 20 0.95 16.13 -1.33
CA GLN A 20 0.93 14.95 -2.16
C GLN A 20 0.62 13.77 -1.22
N THR A 21 -0.48 13.07 -1.49
CA THR A 21 -0.84 11.91 -0.69
C THR A 21 0.14 10.79 -1.02
N VAL A 22 0.77 10.25 0.03
CA VAL A 22 1.72 9.13 -0.12
C VAL A 22 1.01 7.81 -0.42
N PHE A 23 -0.32 7.78 -0.30
CA PHE A 23 -1.17 6.67 -0.66
C PHE A 23 -2.57 7.18 -1.05
N PRO A 24 -3.29 6.51 -1.96
CA PRO A 24 -4.62 6.98 -2.36
C PRO A 24 -5.64 6.86 -1.22
N SER A 25 -6.50 7.85 -1.12
CA SER A 25 -7.65 7.90 -0.22
C SER A 25 -8.90 7.30 -0.88
N ALA A 26 -9.95 7.06 -0.09
CA ALA A 26 -11.26 6.67 -0.63
C ALA A 26 -11.82 7.68 -1.64
N ALA A 27 -11.52 8.97 -1.46
CA ALA A 27 -11.96 10.04 -2.37
C ALA A 27 -11.34 9.93 -3.77
N ASP A 28 -10.17 9.31 -3.89
CA ASP A 28 -9.49 9.08 -5.17
C ASP A 28 -10.11 7.92 -5.96
N GLN A 29 -10.98 7.12 -5.32
CA GLN A 29 -11.52 5.84 -5.81
C GLN A 29 -10.48 5.00 -6.55
N PRO A 30 -9.37 4.65 -5.88
CA PRO A 30 -8.29 3.94 -6.49
C PRO A 30 -8.72 2.51 -6.85
N VAL A 31 -8.37 2.09 -8.07
CA VAL A 31 -8.52 0.70 -8.51
C VAL A 31 -7.17 0.22 -9.01
N TRP A 32 -6.59 -0.77 -8.34
CA TRP A 32 -5.43 -1.50 -8.82
C TRP A 32 -5.90 -2.70 -9.62
N HIS A 33 -5.37 -2.85 -10.83
CA HIS A 33 -5.55 -4.04 -11.64
C HIS A 33 -4.30 -4.90 -11.58
N LEU A 34 -4.45 -6.11 -11.09
CA LEU A 34 -3.38 -7.07 -10.90
C LEU A 34 -3.62 -8.29 -11.80
N THR A 35 -2.54 -8.88 -12.27
CA THR A 35 -2.55 -10.18 -12.95
C THR A 35 -1.96 -11.22 -12.00
N GLU A 36 -2.69 -12.32 -11.79
CA GLU A 36 -2.17 -13.45 -11.04
C GLU A 36 -1.09 -14.16 -11.88
N GLY A 37 0.11 -14.29 -11.32
CA GLY A 37 1.25 -14.93 -11.96
C GLY A 37 1.28 -16.44 -11.79
N ASN A 38 0.13 -17.12 -11.70
CA ASN A 38 0.09 -18.58 -11.58
C ASN A 38 0.60 -19.22 -12.90
N PRO A 39 1.76 -19.90 -12.88
CA PRO A 39 2.32 -20.50 -14.09
C PRO A 39 1.57 -21.76 -14.56
N PHE A 40 0.59 -22.25 -13.80
CA PHE A 40 -0.14 -23.50 -14.07
C PHE A 40 -1.67 -23.31 -14.19
N GLY A 41 -2.18 -22.08 -14.14
CA GLY A 41 -3.60 -21.77 -14.15
C GLY A 41 -4.06 -20.95 -15.36
N ASN A 42 -5.38 -20.80 -15.51
CA ASN A 42 -5.95 -19.79 -16.41
C ASN A 42 -5.73 -18.41 -15.78
N PRO A 43 -5.07 -17.46 -16.46
CA PRO A 43 -4.75 -16.15 -15.88
C PRO A 43 -6.06 -15.38 -15.64
N GLY A 44 -6.43 -15.19 -14.37
CA GLY A 44 -7.48 -14.24 -14.02
C GLY A 44 -6.92 -12.87 -13.67
N GLN A 45 -7.84 -11.92 -13.55
CA GLN A 45 -7.55 -10.54 -13.18
C GLN A 45 -8.09 -10.29 -11.79
N LEU A 46 -7.25 -9.75 -10.91
CA LEU A 46 -7.65 -9.28 -9.60
C LEU A 46 -7.79 -7.76 -9.67
N ALA A 47 -8.93 -7.23 -9.28
CA ALA A 47 -9.11 -5.81 -9.03
C ALA A 47 -9.11 -5.59 -7.52
N VAL A 48 -8.33 -4.63 -7.05
CA VAL A 48 -8.30 -4.18 -5.65
C VAL A 48 -8.76 -2.75 -5.65
N PHE A 49 -9.64 -2.38 -4.72
CA PHE A 49 -10.21 -1.05 -4.67
C PHE A 49 -10.58 -0.65 -3.25
N VAL A 50 -10.73 0.66 -3.05
CA VAL A 50 -11.15 1.24 -1.79
C VAL A 50 -12.59 1.73 -1.91
N LEU A 51 -13.43 1.39 -0.94
CA LEU A 51 -14.80 1.90 -0.89
C LEU A 51 -14.82 3.40 -0.60
N PRO A 52 -15.76 4.16 -1.19
CA PRO A 52 -15.86 5.60 -0.97
C PRO A 52 -16.23 5.95 0.48
N ASP A 53 -16.90 5.03 1.18
CA ASP A 53 -17.31 5.22 2.57
C ASP A 53 -16.21 4.77 3.53
N GLU A 54 -15.88 5.64 4.48
CA GLU A 54 -15.02 5.32 5.60
C GLU A 54 -15.83 4.75 6.77
N VAL A 55 -15.18 3.94 7.60
CA VAL A 55 -15.79 3.34 8.79
C VAL A 55 -15.08 3.80 10.05
N SER A 56 -15.86 4.06 11.11
CA SER A 56 -15.32 4.30 12.44
C SER A 56 -15.10 2.97 13.15
N LEU A 57 -13.84 2.62 13.41
CA LEU A 57 -13.43 1.40 14.10
C LEU A 57 -12.43 1.75 15.20
N CYS A 58 -12.73 1.32 16.42
CA CYS A 58 -11.84 1.46 17.58
C CYS A 58 -11.39 2.91 17.84
N GLY A 59 -12.30 3.86 17.66
CA GLY A 59 -12.06 5.29 17.86
C GLY A 59 -11.25 5.97 16.75
N LYS A 60 -10.99 5.29 15.63
CA LYS A 60 -10.26 5.82 14.47
C LYS A 60 -11.12 5.68 13.21
N THR A 61 -10.83 6.49 12.20
CA THR A 61 -11.45 6.42 10.88
C THR A 61 -10.60 5.58 9.94
N TRP A 62 -11.23 4.67 9.19
CA TRP A 62 -10.56 3.72 8.32
C TRP A 62 -11.23 3.66 6.95
N GLY A 63 -10.43 3.58 5.89
CA GLY A 63 -10.88 3.16 4.57
C GLY A 63 -11.05 1.65 4.51
N VAL A 64 -12.02 1.18 3.73
CA VAL A 64 -12.28 -0.26 3.51
C VAL A 64 -11.68 -0.69 2.19
N ALA A 65 -10.72 -1.62 2.25
CA ALA A 65 -10.10 -2.21 1.06
C ALA A 65 -10.80 -3.52 0.69
N GLN A 66 -11.17 -3.65 -0.57
CA GLN A 66 -11.80 -4.85 -1.14
C GLN A 66 -11.06 -5.33 -2.37
N HIS A 67 -11.29 -6.59 -2.72
CA HIS A 67 -10.92 -7.12 -4.02
C HIS A 67 -12.07 -7.84 -4.70
N SER A 68 -11.94 -8.04 -6.00
CA SER A 68 -12.78 -8.94 -6.78
C SER A 68 -11.93 -9.61 -7.85
N TYR A 69 -12.14 -10.90 -8.05
CA TYR A 69 -11.46 -11.68 -9.07
C TYR A 69 -12.35 -11.91 -10.29
N THR A 70 -11.79 -11.75 -11.48
CA THR A 70 -12.43 -12.01 -12.77
C THR A 70 -11.69 -13.13 -13.50
N LEU A 71 -12.40 -14.22 -13.78
CA LEU A 71 -11.90 -15.37 -14.53
C LEU A 71 -11.72 -15.04 -16.01
N ALA A 72 -10.90 -15.83 -16.71
CA ALA A 72 -10.67 -15.69 -18.15
C ALA A 72 -11.94 -15.80 -19.02
N ASN A 73 -12.99 -16.45 -18.50
CA ASN A 73 -14.30 -16.56 -19.15
C ASN A 73 -15.23 -15.34 -18.90
N GLY A 74 -14.73 -14.30 -18.23
CA GLY A 74 -15.46 -13.07 -17.91
C GLY A 74 -16.35 -13.15 -16.66
N GLN A 75 -16.38 -14.27 -15.95
CA GLN A 75 -17.12 -14.37 -14.68
C GLN A 75 -16.34 -13.66 -13.57
N SER A 76 -17.01 -12.73 -12.89
CA SER A 76 -16.46 -12.04 -11.72
C SER A 76 -17.05 -12.60 -10.42
N SER A 77 -16.20 -12.72 -9.41
CA SER A 77 -16.61 -12.99 -8.03
C SER A 77 -17.27 -11.77 -7.40
N ALA A 78 -18.08 -12.00 -6.36
CA ALA A 78 -18.55 -10.92 -5.51
C ALA A 78 -17.35 -10.29 -4.77
N PRO A 79 -17.32 -8.96 -4.58
CA PRO A 79 -16.28 -8.32 -3.80
C PRO A 79 -16.15 -8.90 -2.38
N SER A 80 -14.91 -9.11 -1.94
CA SER A 80 -14.57 -9.48 -0.57
C SER A 80 -13.65 -8.46 0.07
N THR A 81 -13.85 -8.24 1.37
CA THR A 81 -13.03 -7.31 2.15
C THR A 81 -11.66 -7.92 2.42
N ILE A 82 -10.62 -7.20 2.01
CA ILE A 82 -9.21 -7.51 2.35
C ILE A 82 -8.92 -7.06 3.78
N GLY A 83 -9.44 -5.89 4.15
CA GLY A 83 -9.29 -5.32 5.48
C GLY A 83 -9.51 -3.81 5.48
N TYR A 84 -8.91 -3.15 6.45
CA TYR A 84 -9.09 -1.73 6.71
C TYR A 84 -7.73 -1.06 6.76
N TYR A 85 -7.63 0.14 6.17
CA TYR A 85 -6.41 0.92 6.23
C TYR A 85 -6.68 2.35 6.69
N ARG A 86 -5.65 2.98 7.24
CA ARG A 86 -5.68 4.40 7.60
C ARG A 86 -4.34 5.03 7.27
N GLN A 87 -4.37 6.27 6.84
CA GLN A 87 -3.17 7.08 6.64
C GLN A 87 -3.05 8.10 7.77
N VAL A 88 -1.87 8.21 8.36
CA VAL A 88 -1.49 9.32 9.25
C VAL A 88 -0.14 9.83 8.79
N ASP A 89 -0.13 11.08 8.35
CA ASP A 89 1.02 11.72 7.70
C ASP A 89 1.52 10.87 6.52
N GLN A 90 2.77 10.39 6.60
CA GLN A 90 3.42 9.54 5.59
C GLN A 90 3.36 8.04 5.91
N ARG A 91 2.57 7.66 6.93
CA ARG A 91 2.44 6.28 7.40
C ARG A 91 1.08 5.71 7.06
N ILE A 92 1.09 4.47 6.60
CA ILE A 92 -0.11 3.71 6.29
C ILE A 92 -0.16 2.53 7.22
N PHE A 93 -1.27 2.43 7.94
CA PHE A 93 -1.55 1.35 8.86
C PHE A 93 -2.64 0.46 8.30
N PHE A 94 -2.59 -0.82 8.63
CA PHE A 94 -3.52 -1.83 8.19
C PHE A 94 -4.01 -2.69 9.35
N ARG A 95 -5.24 -3.16 9.24
CA ARG A 95 -5.81 -4.23 10.07
C ARG A 95 -6.73 -5.10 9.25
N GLN A 96 -6.76 -6.39 9.56
CA GLN A 96 -7.58 -7.35 8.81
C GLN A 96 -9.05 -7.30 9.21
N THR A 97 -9.33 -7.15 10.51
CA THR A 97 -10.69 -7.28 11.06
C THR A 97 -11.17 -5.98 11.71
N SER A 98 -12.46 -5.96 12.06
CA SER A 98 -13.09 -4.90 12.84
C SER A 98 -12.93 -5.09 14.36
N ASP A 99 -12.42 -6.23 14.85
CA ASP A 99 -12.26 -6.50 16.28
C ASP A 99 -11.18 -5.58 16.87
N CYS A 100 -11.50 -4.79 17.89
CA CYS A 100 -10.57 -3.86 18.51
C CYS A 100 -9.43 -4.51 19.31
N ASN A 101 -9.52 -5.81 19.59
CA ASN A 101 -8.42 -6.57 20.18
C ASN A 101 -7.38 -6.99 19.14
N ASP A 102 -7.74 -7.00 17.85
CA ASP A 102 -6.81 -7.36 16.78
C ASP A 102 -5.81 -6.24 16.53
N ARG A 103 -4.56 -6.67 16.36
CA ARG A 103 -3.42 -5.78 16.21
C ARG A 103 -3.52 -4.95 14.93
N GLU A 104 -3.14 -3.69 15.07
CA GLU A 104 -2.85 -2.78 13.97
C GLU A 104 -1.39 -2.93 13.56
N TYR A 105 -1.14 -2.97 12.25
CA TYR A 105 0.19 -3.11 11.67
C TYR A 105 0.57 -1.87 10.86
N LEU A 106 1.85 -1.52 10.89
CA LEU A 106 2.40 -0.60 9.90
C LEU A 106 2.53 -1.34 8.57
N MET A 107 1.91 -0.80 7.52
CA MET A 107 2.02 -1.32 6.16
C MET A 107 3.12 -0.59 5.38
N TYR A 108 3.12 0.75 5.41
CA TYR A 108 4.12 1.58 4.74
C TYR A 108 4.50 2.78 5.60
N ASP A 109 5.75 3.24 5.51
CA ASP A 109 6.22 4.50 6.07
C ASP A 109 7.14 5.20 5.06
N PHE A 110 6.60 6.22 4.38
CA PHE A 110 7.33 6.98 3.37
C PHE A 110 8.22 8.09 3.95
N SER A 111 8.16 8.30 5.28
CA SER A 111 9.07 9.23 5.97
C SER A 111 10.48 8.68 6.18
N LEU A 112 10.69 7.38 5.93
CA LEU A 112 11.97 6.72 6.15
C LEU A 112 13.02 7.11 5.12
N GLU A 113 14.27 7.16 5.55
CA GLU A 113 15.44 7.45 4.72
C GLU A 113 16.39 6.25 4.65
N THR A 114 17.33 6.30 3.70
CA THR A 114 18.32 5.22 3.52
C THR A 114 19.10 4.99 4.82
N GLY A 115 19.11 3.74 5.29
CA GLY A 115 19.75 3.32 6.53
C GLY A 115 18.79 3.13 7.70
N ASP A 116 17.59 3.72 7.66
CA ASP A 116 16.57 3.56 8.70
C ASP A 116 16.06 2.12 8.79
N SER A 117 15.49 1.76 9.94
CA SER A 117 14.86 0.45 10.14
C SER A 117 13.49 0.60 10.78
N VAL A 118 12.57 -0.29 10.41
CA VAL A 118 11.17 -0.22 10.84
C VAL A 118 10.56 -1.62 10.95
N TRP A 119 9.62 -1.78 11.88
CA TRP A 119 8.80 -2.98 11.98
C TRP A 119 7.59 -2.86 11.07
N VAL A 120 7.45 -3.78 10.12
CA VAL A 120 6.35 -3.82 9.16
C VAL A 120 5.50 -5.06 9.38
N GLY A 121 4.18 -4.93 9.22
CA GLY A 121 3.28 -6.07 9.30
C GLY A 121 3.43 -6.97 8.09
N ILE A 122 3.86 -8.20 8.32
CA ILE A 122 3.84 -9.26 7.31
C ILE A 122 3.14 -10.48 7.91
N PRO A 123 1.84 -10.36 8.15
CA PRO A 123 1.08 -11.45 8.72
C PRO A 123 0.71 -12.48 7.65
N GLY A 124 0.60 -13.76 8.04
CA GLY A 124 0.05 -14.80 7.16
C GLY A 124 1.06 -15.49 6.24
N LEU A 125 2.35 -15.19 6.34
CA LEU A 125 3.33 -16.20 5.95
C LEU A 125 3.34 -17.25 7.07
N ASN A 126 3.58 -18.54 6.79
CA ASN A 126 3.76 -19.59 7.81
C ASN A 126 4.97 -19.34 8.76
N PHE A 127 5.42 -18.10 8.85
CA PHE A 127 6.37 -17.58 9.79
C PHE A 127 5.63 -17.18 11.04
N TYR A 128 6.11 -17.67 12.17
CA TYR A 128 5.56 -17.52 13.50
C TYR A 128 5.62 -16.07 14.04
N THR A 129 5.63 -15.05 13.16
CA THR A 129 5.74 -13.63 13.49
C THR A 129 4.83 -12.81 12.59
N ASP A 130 4.04 -11.91 13.17
CA ASP A 130 3.13 -11.04 12.41
C ASP A 130 3.81 -9.75 11.90
N SER A 131 5.10 -9.58 12.21
CA SER A 131 5.88 -8.43 11.79
C SER A 131 7.36 -8.77 11.62
N VAL A 132 8.03 -8.08 10.71
CA VAL A 132 9.48 -8.21 10.49
C VAL A 132 10.16 -6.85 10.60
N LEU A 133 11.39 -6.85 11.11
CA LEU A 133 12.26 -5.69 11.06
C LEU A 133 12.92 -5.61 9.69
N VAL A 134 12.65 -4.53 8.96
CA VAL A 134 13.28 -4.24 7.67
C VAL A 134 14.13 -2.98 7.78
N ARG A 135 15.18 -2.93 6.96
CA ARG A 135 16.06 -1.76 6.80
C ARG A 135 15.88 -1.18 5.41
N VAL A 136 15.82 0.14 5.31
CA VAL A 136 15.84 0.86 4.03
C VAL A 136 17.26 0.77 3.45
N LEU A 137 17.39 0.04 2.35
CA LEU A 137 18.64 -0.12 1.63
C LEU A 137 18.93 1.07 0.71
N ASN A 138 17.88 1.62 0.10
CA ASN A 138 17.99 2.72 -0.84
C ASN A 138 16.67 3.50 -0.94
N THR A 139 16.77 4.77 -1.31
CA THR A 139 15.66 5.64 -1.69
C THR A 139 15.89 6.19 -3.10
N SER A 140 14.82 6.42 -3.86
CA SER A 140 14.90 7.13 -5.14
C SER A 140 13.60 7.86 -5.43
N THR A 141 13.57 8.58 -6.54
CA THR A 141 12.37 9.20 -7.08
C THR A 141 11.98 8.53 -8.40
N PHE A 142 10.69 8.28 -8.59
CA PHE A 142 10.09 7.79 -9.83
C PHE A 142 9.05 8.80 -10.31
N CYS A 143 9.17 9.28 -11.55
CA CYS A 143 8.18 10.19 -12.13
C CYS A 143 7.05 9.38 -12.77
N SER A 144 5.83 9.54 -12.27
CA SER A 144 4.61 8.91 -12.79
C SER A 144 3.58 9.98 -13.07
N ASN A 145 3.14 10.10 -14.33
CA ASN A 145 2.18 11.10 -14.78
C ASN A 145 2.58 12.55 -14.41
N GLY A 146 3.87 12.87 -14.48
CA GLY A 146 4.40 14.19 -14.13
C GLY A 146 4.49 14.46 -12.63
N VAL A 147 4.16 13.48 -11.78
CA VAL A 147 4.29 13.55 -10.32
C VAL A 147 5.52 12.75 -9.90
N GLU A 148 6.42 13.41 -9.19
CA GLU A 148 7.56 12.75 -8.55
C GLU A 148 7.10 11.95 -7.33
N ARG A 149 7.45 10.68 -7.27
CA ARG A 149 7.02 9.74 -6.22
C ARG A 149 8.24 9.09 -5.59
N LYS A 150 8.31 9.07 -4.27
CA LYS A 150 9.38 8.39 -3.54
C LYS A 150 9.24 6.87 -3.70
N THR A 151 10.38 6.22 -3.94
CA THR A 151 10.52 4.77 -3.96
C THR A 151 11.49 4.36 -2.86
N LEU A 152 11.13 3.31 -2.11
CA LEU A 152 11.92 2.73 -1.03
C LEU A 152 12.23 1.28 -1.37
N TRP A 153 13.49 0.86 -1.20
CA TRP A 153 13.89 -0.54 -1.23
C TRP A 153 14.25 -0.97 0.16
N LEU A 154 13.57 -2.00 0.68
CA LEU A 154 13.75 -2.49 2.03
C LEU A 154 14.11 -3.96 2.01
N ALA A 155 14.94 -4.36 2.98
CA ALA A 155 15.22 -5.78 3.21
C ALA A 155 15.26 -6.11 4.70
N GLY A 156 14.85 -7.33 5.02
CA GLY A 156 14.88 -7.86 6.38
C GLY A 156 14.96 -9.38 6.36
N TYR A 157 14.95 -9.97 7.55
CA TYR A 157 14.96 -11.43 7.71
C TYR A 157 13.86 -11.86 8.65
N VAL A 158 13.10 -12.86 8.23
CA VAL A 158 12.14 -13.54 9.10
C VAL A 158 12.79 -14.81 9.63
N PRO A 159 12.98 -14.93 10.95
CA PRO A 159 13.56 -16.14 11.52
C PRO A 159 12.57 -17.30 11.39
N ASP A 160 13.05 -18.46 10.99
CA ASP A 160 12.28 -19.69 11.13
C ASP A 160 12.31 -20.14 12.59
N LEU A 161 11.18 -20.05 13.29
CA LEU A 161 11.08 -20.50 14.67
C LEU A 161 11.00 -22.03 14.81
N SER A 162 10.80 -22.76 13.70
CA SER A 162 10.88 -24.24 13.72
C SER A 162 12.32 -24.75 13.69
N GLY A 163 13.28 -23.90 13.30
CA GLY A 163 14.70 -24.24 13.18
C GLY A 163 15.03 -25.21 12.03
N PHE A 164 14.10 -25.45 11.12
CA PHE A 164 14.22 -26.40 10.02
C PHE A 164 14.73 -25.75 8.73
N PHE A 165 14.50 -24.44 8.57
CA PHE A 165 14.86 -23.64 7.40
C PHE A 165 15.78 -22.48 7.78
N PRO A 166 16.65 -22.01 6.86
CA PRO A 166 17.39 -20.78 7.08
C PRO A 166 16.43 -19.59 7.20
N PRO A 167 16.84 -18.48 7.88
CA PRO A 167 16.07 -17.25 7.88
C PRO A 167 15.73 -16.82 6.46
N ILE A 168 14.47 -16.45 6.26
CA ILE A 168 13.97 -16.08 4.93
C ILE A 168 14.17 -14.59 4.75
N GLU A 169 14.88 -14.24 3.68
CA GLU A 169 15.05 -12.85 3.29
C GLU A 169 13.73 -12.30 2.76
N VAL A 170 13.31 -11.19 3.34
CA VAL A 170 12.18 -10.39 2.85
C VAL A 170 12.77 -9.20 2.11
N SER A 171 12.41 -9.04 0.85
CA SER A 171 12.75 -7.87 0.04
C SER A 171 11.46 -7.19 -0.41
N LEU A 172 11.36 -5.90 -0.10
CA LEU A 172 10.19 -5.07 -0.37
C LEU A 172 10.60 -3.85 -1.21
N GLN A 173 9.68 -3.39 -2.05
CA GLN A 173 9.80 -2.15 -2.79
C GLN A 173 8.50 -1.35 -2.69
N TRP A 174 8.55 -0.21 -2.01
CA TRP A 174 7.38 0.66 -1.85
C TRP A 174 7.46 1.85 -2.80
N LEU A 175 6.33 2.19 -3.42
CA LEU A 175 6.19 3.36 -4.27
C LEU A 175 5.01 4.22 -3.79
N GLU A 176 5.28 5.49 -3.54
CA GLU A 176 4.25 6.44 -3.11
C GLU A 176 3.06 6.48 -4.07
N GLY A 177 1.86 6.42 -3.51
CA GLY A 177 0.61 6.41 -4.25
C GLY A 177 0.25 5.07 -4.90
N ILE A 178 1.11 4.05 -4.82
CA ILE A 178 0.81 2.71 -5.37
C ILE A 178 0.87 1.62 -4.31
N GLY A 179 1.87 1.63 -3.42
CA GLY A 179 2.11 0.59 -2.42
C GLY A 179 3.28 -0.33 -2.76
N GLU A 180 3.20 -1.60 -2.37
CA GLU A 180 4.22 -2.62 -2.65
C GLU A 180 4.24 -3.01 -4.14
N ILE A 181 5.40 -2.83 -4.78
CA ILE A 181 5.67 -3.12 -6.20
C ILE A 181 6.85 -4.10 -6.38
N GLY A 182 7.31 -4.77 -5.31
CA GLY A 182 8.45 -5.66 -5.31
C GLY A 182 8.28 -6.92 -6.18
N ILE A 183 9.39 -7.61 -6.45
CA ILE A 183 9.41 -8.76 -7.38
C ILE A 183 8.60 -9.97 -6.84
N PHE A 184 8.57 -10.15 -5.52
CA PHE A 184 7.96 -11.32 -4.88
C PHE A 184 6.48 -11.15 -4.58
N SER A 185 6.02 -9.93 -4.39
CA SER A 185 4.59 -9.63 -4.26
C SER A 185 4.32 -8.20 -4.66
N GLN A 186 3.47 -7.99 -5.67
CA GLN A 186 3.01 -6.65 -6.05
C GLN A 186 1.55 -6.53 -5.67
N HIS A 187 1.27 -6.19 -4.42
CA HIS A 187 -0.09 -6.01 -3.94
C HIS A 187 -0.20 -4.78 -3.03
N PRO A 188 -1.08 -3.81 -3.32
CA PRO A 188 -1.17 -2.54 -2.58
C PRO A 188 -1.57 -2.73 -1.10
N PHE A 189 -2.23 -3.84 -0.79
CA PHE A 189 -2.54 -4.30 0.57
C PHE A 189 -1.91 -5.66 0.84
N TYR A 190 -0.62 -5.84 0.53
CA TYR A 190 0.10 -7.11 0.64
C TYR A 190 -0.12 -7.81 1.99
N SER A 191 -0.05 -7.04 3.09
CA SER A 191 -0.32 -7.54 4.44
C SER A 191 -1.72 -8.15 4.58
N GLY A 192 -2.72 -7.67 3.82
CA GLY A 192 -4.10 -8.16 3.84
C GLY A 192 -4.33 -9.41 3.00
N THR A 193 -3.75 -9.49 1.80
CA THR A 193 -3.88 -10.66 0.92
C THR A 193 -3.21 -11.91 1.45
N CYS A 194 -2.09 -11.74 2.14
CA CYS A 194 -1.42 -12.85 2.82
C CYS A 194 -2.30 -13.54 3.87
N PHE A 195 -3.25 -12.82 4.48
CA PHE A 195 -4.20 -13.42 5.41
C PHE A 195 -5.31 -14.24 4.76
N LEU A 196 -5.72 -13.90 3.52
CA LEU A 196 -6.86 -14.55 2.87
C LEU A 196 -6.45 -15.85 2.17
N ASP A 197 -5.27 -15.87 1.57
CA ASP A 197 -4.82 -16.99 0.73
C ASP A 197 -3.93 -17.99 1.49
N ASN A 198 -3.60 -17.76 2.77
CA ASN A 198 -2.77 -18.57 3.66
C ASN A 198 -1.37 -18.96 3.15
N ASN A 199 -1.02 -18.62 1.91
CA ASN A 199 0.24 -19.02 1.30
C ASN A 199 1.06 -17.85 0.77
N CYS A 200 0.52 -16.63 0.56
CA CYS A 200 1.23 -15.53 -0.13
C CYS A 200 1.94 -15.93 -1.45
N GLU A 201 1.66 -17.12 -2.00
CA GLU A 201 2.38 -17.75 -3.11
C GLU A 201 1.82 -17.29 -4.46
N GLY A 202 0.67 -16.59 -4.45
CA GLY A 202 0.14 -15.90 -5.61
C GLY A 202 1.04 -14.73 -5.98
N GLY A 203 1.91 -14.93 -6.98
CA GLY A 203 2.74 -13.88 -7.54
C GLY A 203 1.88 -12.87 -8.31
N TYR A 204 1.22 -11.94 -7.62
CA TYR A 204 0.51 -10.86 -8.28
C TYR A 204 1.47 -9.85 -8.89
N ARG A 205 1.08 -9.30 -10.04
CA ARG A 205 1.77 -8.19 -10.68
C ARG A 205 0.80 -7.05 -10.90
N ILE A 206 1.13 -5.87 -10.41
CA ILE A 206 0.34 -4.66 -10.67
C ILE A 206 0.53 -4.32 -12.15
N LYS A 207 -0.56 -4.35 -12.90
CA LYS A 207 -0.60 -3.95 -14.30
C LYS A 207 -0.76 -2.44 -14.41
N CYS A 208 -1.71 -1.89 -13.66
CA CYS A 208 -1.96 -0.45 -13.57
C CYS A 208 -2.78 -0.11 -12.32
N MET A 209 -2.76 1.17 -11.96
CA MET A 209 -3.68 1.77 -11.00
C MET A 209 -4.44 2.91 -11.70
N GLN A 210 -5.73 3.02 -11.46
CA GLN A 210 -6.59 4.10 -11.94
C GLN A 210 -7.16 4.87 -10.76
N THR A 211 -7.34 6.18 -10.91
CA THR A 211 -7.99 7.04 -9.92
C THR A 211 -9.02 7.94 -10.62
N LEU A 212 -9.99 8.49 -9.90
CA LEU A 212 -10.96 9.42 -10.48
C LEU A 212 -10.33 10.69 -11.08
N PHE A 213 -9.19 11.12 -10.55
CA PHE A 213 -8.56 12.40 -10.89
C PHE A 213 -7.25 12.24 -11.67
N GLY A 214 -6.93 11.04 -12.14
CA GLY A 214 -5.68 10.74 -12.85
C GLY A 214 -5.66 9.40 -13.56
#